data_AF-A0A564XZ75-F1
#
_entry.id   AF-A0A564XZ75-F1
#
_cell.length_a   1.000
_cell.length_b   1.000
_cell.length_c   1.000
_cell.angle_alpha   90.00
_cell.angle_beta   90.00
_cell.angle_gamma   90.00
#
_symmetry.space_group_name_H-M   'P 1'
#
loop_
_entity.id
_entity.type
_entity.pdbx_description
1 polymer ?
#
loop_
_entity_poly.entity_id
_entity_poly.type
_entity_poly.pdbx_seq_one_letter_code
_entity_poly.pdbx_strand_id
1 'polypeptide(L)'
;MMNDVTIYKALVIGSDGNLISFAPFIPKCDFEQPKEGYVDLETSFPFSRFVAGEKEIELKFAVGGANYDGEVSLVQNGVEIGVWKGVQMTQSSLNVNLTVDEKKNLRVLTYRFPKKEDKDYYFWKTEKNFVIVDVDWTQKGESPELDECRKYGKPSSKL
;
A
#
# COMPACT_ATOMS: atom_id res chain seq x y z
N MET A 1 -11.39 16.74 19.26
CA MET A 1 -11.80 17.56 18.10
C MET A 1 -10.59 17.65 17.19
N MET A 2 -10.73 17.26 15.92
CA MET A 2 -9.63 17.24 14.94
C MET A 2 -9.38 18.68 14.47
N ASN A 3 -8.62 19.46 15.25
CA ASN A 3 -8.55 20.93 15.06
C ASN A 3 -7.38 21.39 14.21
N ASP A 4 -6.44 20.49 13.92
CA ASP A 4 -5.28 20.80 13.10
C ASP A 4 -4.89 19.56 12.29
N VAL A 5 -5.22 19.56 10.99
CA VAL A 5 -4.89 18.46 10.08
C VAL A 5 -3.41 18.41 9.70
N THR A 6 -2.63 19.43 10.06
CA THR A 6 -1.19 19.49 9.76
C THR A 6 -0.34 18.62 10.70
N ILE A 7 -0.88 18.25 11.87
CA ILE A 7 -0.24 17.30 12.80
C ILE A 7 -0.64 15.84 12.55
N TYR A 8 -1.73 15.59 11.82
CA TYR A 8 -2.20 14.24 11.51
C TYR A 8 -1.58 13.75 10.20
N LYS A 9 -1.24 12.46 10.15
CA LYS A 9 -0.58 11.86 8.97
C LYS A 9 -1.53 11.09 8.06
N ALA A 10 -2.71 10.71 8.57
CA ALA A 10 -3.73 10.01 7.81
C ALA A 10 -5.09 10.11 8.50
N LEU A 11 -6.15 10.01 7.70
CA LEU A 11 -7.48 9.61 8.15
C LEU A 11 -7.63 8.10 7.93
N VAL A 12 -8.13 7.40 8.95
CA VAL A 12 -8.40 5.97 8.89
C VAL A 12 -9.81 5.72 9.36
N ILE A 13 -10.58 4.97 8.56
CA ILE A 13 -11.96 4.60 8.87
C ILE A 13 -12.00 3.09 9.08
N GLY A 14 -12.68 2.65 10.13
CA GLY A 14 -12.83 1.23 10.45
C GLY A 14 -14.12 0.92 11.19
N SER A 15 -14.47 -0.37 11.25
CA SER A 15 -15.60 -0.91 12.02
C SER A 15 -15.15 -2.17 12.75
N ASP A 16 -15.54 -2.31 14.02
CA ASP A 16 -15.31 -3.52 14.83
C ASP A 16 -13.86 -4.03 14.80
N GLY A 17 -12.89 -3.11 14.84
CA GLY A 17 -11.45 -3.43 14.81
C GLY A 17 -10.86 -3.67 13.41
N ASN A 18 -11.67 -3.66 12.36
CA ASN A 18 -11.21 -3.76 10.97
C ASN A 18 -11.05 -2.37 10.36
N LEU A 19 -9.89 -2.10 9.76
CA LEU A 19 -9.67 -0.89 8.98
C LEU A 19 -10.24 -1.10 7.58
N ILE A 20 -11.10 -0.19 7.14
CA ILE A 20 -11.87 -0.28 5.90
C ILE A 20 -11.38 0.73 4.86
N SER A 21 -10.85 1.87 5.32
CA SER A 21 -10.35 2.90 4.41
C SER A 21 -9.19 3.66 5.04
N PHE A 22 -8.27 4.10 4.19
CA PHE A 22 -7.05 4.82 4.54
C PHE A 22 -6.87 5.99 3.57
N ALA A 23 -6.69 7.18 4.12
CA ALA A 23 -6.37 8.38 3.34
C ALA A 23 -5.18 9.10 4.01
N PRO A 24 -3.95 8.87 3.55
CA PRO A 24 -2.78 9.56 4.08
C PRO A 24 -2.78 11.02 3.62
N PHE A 25 -2.32 11.91 4.48
CA PHE A 25 -2.17 13.32 4.15
C PHE A 25 -0.75 13.53 3.63
N ILE A 26 -0.63 13.67 2.30
CA ILE A 26 0.65 13.83 1.60
C ILE A 26 0.63 15.16 0.84
N PRO A 27 0.97 16.28 1.51
CA PRO A 27 0.93 17.60 0.89
C PRO A 27 1.77 17.64 -0.39
N LYS A 28 1.20 18.19 -1.46
CA LYS A 28 1.84 18.30 -2.79
C LYS A 28 2.31 16.97 -3.39
N CYS A 29 1.83 15.85 -2.84
CA CYS A 29 2.31 14.51 -3.17
C CYS A 29 3.83 14.36 -3.04
N ASP A 30 4.41 15.03 -2.05
CA ASP A 30 5.79 14.84 -1.65
C ASP A 30 5.89 13.67 -0.66
N PHE A 31 6.14 12.48 -1.20
CA PHE A 31 6.35 11.27 -0.40
C PHE A 31 7.71 11.34 0.30
N GLU A 32 7.70 11.13 1.62
CA GLU A 32 8.93 10.97 2.39
C GLU A 32 9.53 9.59 2.15
N GLN A 33 10.86 9.52 2.03
CA GLN A 33 11.55 8.23 2.01
C GLN A 33 11.41 7.55 3.38
N PRO A 34 10.99 6.28 3.43
CA PRO A 34 10.73 5.60 4.70
C PRO A 34 12.04 5.32 5.45
N LYS A 35 11.92 5.34 6.78
CA LYS A 35 12.94 4.78 7.66
C LYS A 35 12.91 3.25 7.61
N GLU A 36 13.95 2.61 8.13
CA GLU A 36 13.98 1.17 8.26
C GLU A 36 12.78 0.64 9.05
N GLY A 37 12.12 -0.37 8.50
CA GLY A 37 10.92 -0.96 9.09
C GLY A 37 9.65 -0.13 8.96
N TYR A 38 9.67 1.00 8.26
CA TYR A 38 8.47 1.76 7.90
C TYR A 38 8.03 1.44 6.48
N VAL A 39 6.74 1.32 6.25
CA VAL A 39 6.11 1.19 4.94
C VAL A 39 6.43 2.41 4.07
N ASP A 40 6.78 2.14 2.81
CA ASP A 40 6.94 3.12 1.75
C ASP A 40 5.58 3.43 1.11
N LEU A 41 5.09 4.66 1.26
CA LEU A 41 3.79 5.05 0.70
C LEU A 41 3.86 5.27 -0.82
N GLU A 42 5.00 5.72 -1.34
CA GLU A 42 5.16 6.01 -2.78
C GLU A 42 5.00 4.75 -3.63
N THR A 43 5.58 3.62 -3.21
CA THR A 43 5.53 2.36 -3.96
C THR A 43 4.12 1.82 -4.14
N SER A 44 3.25 2.03 -3.15
CA SER A 44 1.87 1.56 -3.22
C SER A 44 0.94 2.51 -3.94
N PHE A 45 1.32 3.78 -4.10
CA PHE A 45 0.50 4.83 -4.68
C PHE A 45 0.06 4.52 -6.14
N PRO A 46 -1.17 4.88 -6.56
CA PRO A 46 -2.29 5.44 -5.78
C PRO A 46 -2.76 4.52 -4.63
N PHE A 47 -3.63 4.94 -3.73
CA PHE A 47 -4.21 4.03 -2.72
C PHE A 47 -5.57 3.48 -3.15
N SER A 48 -6.22 4.05 -4.16
CA SER A 48 -7.42 3.47 -4.78
C SER A 48 -7.17 3.01 -6.23
N ARG A 49 -7.78 1.89 -6.64
CA ARG A 49 -7.76 1.37 -8.02
C ARG A 49 -9.19 1.09 -8.48
N PHE A 50 -9.50 1.47 -9.72
CA PHE A 50 -10.81 1.25 -10.35
C PHE A 50 -10.62 0.45 -11.64
N VAL A 51 -10.81 -0.87 -11.57
CA VAL A 51 -10.38 -1.84 -12.59
C VAL A 51 -11.52 -2.69 -13.14
N ALA A 52 -12.71 -2.11 -13.33
CA ALA A 52 -13.84 -2.91 -13.81
C ALA A 52 -13.56 -3.63 -15.13
N GLY A 53 -13.90 -4.92 -15.17
CA GLY A 53 -13.67 -5.81 -16.30
C GLY A 53 -12.35 -6.58 -16.23
N GLU A 54 -11.43 -6.17 -15.36
CA GLU A 54 -10.21 -6.92 -15.10
C GLU A 54 -10.48 -8.10 -14.15
N LYS A 55 -9.61 -9.11 -14.22
CA LYS A 55 -9.66 -10.31 -13.35
C LYS A 55 -8.52 -10.37 -12.34
N GLU A 56 -7.45 -9.63 -12.62
CA GLU A 56 -6.27 -9.52 -11.77
C GLU A 56 -5.70 -8.10 -11.87
N ILE A 57 -4.92 -7.72 -10.86
CA ILE A 57 -4.22 -6.44 -10.81
C ILE A 57 -2.82 -6.63 -10.23
N GLU A 58 -1.82 -6.01 -10.83
CA GLU A 58 -0.48 -5.92 -10.23
C GLU A 58 -0.46 -4.82 -9.18
N LEU A 59 -0.14 -5.17 -7.93
CA LEU A 59 0.10 -4.21 -6.86
C LEU A 59 1.54 -4.32 -6.36
N LYS A 60 2.04 -3.19 -5.88
CA LYS A 60 3.38 -3.07 -5.29
C LYS A 60 3.28 -2.53 -3.88
N PHE A 61 4.09 -3.11 -3.00
CA PHE A 61 4.23 -2.67 -1.62
C PHE A 61 5.70 -2.66 -1.26
N ALA A 62 6.11 -1.73 -0.40
CA ALA A 62 7.50 -1.71 0.06
C ALA A 62 7.63 -1.29 1.52
N VAL A 63 8.77 -1.63 2.09
CA VAL A 63 9.18 -1.28 3.44
C VAL A 63 10.66 -0.87 3.41
N GLY A 64 11.00 0.16 4.18
CA GLY A 64 12.36 0.68 4.30
C GLY A 64 13.33 -0.31 4.93
N GLY A 65 14.59 -0.20 4.52
CA GLY A 65 15.71 -1.02 4.95
C GLY A 65 15.90 -2.24 4.05
N ALA A 66 16.77 -2.12 3.05
CA ALA A 66 17.16 -3.19 2.12
C ALA A 66 17.73 -4.41 2.85
N ASN A 67 18.48 -4.16 3.93
CA ASN A 67 19.12 -5.19 4.76
C ASN A 67 18.46 -5.36 6.14
N TYR A 68 17.31 -4.73 6.36
CA TYR A 68 16.63 -4.79 7.65
C TYR A 68 15.86 -6.11 7.79
N ASP A 69 16.05 -6.82 8.91
CA ASP A 69 15.44 -8.13 9.19
C ASP A 69 14.08 -8.05 9.91
N GLY A 70 13.39 -6.91 9.79
CA GLY A 70 12.08 -6.70 10.39
C GLY A 70 10.96 -7.45 9.66
N GLU A 71 9.90 -7.75 10.41
CA GLU A 71 8.70 -8.41 9.91
C GLU A 71 7.76 -7.43 9.19
N VAL A 72 7.10 -7.92 8.15
CA VAL A 72 6.01 -7.23 7.45
C VAL A 72 4.95 -8.25 7.05
N SER A 73 3.69 -7.85 7.09
CA SER A 73 2.56 -8.72 6.74
C SER A 73 1.62 -8.04 5.75
N LEU A 74 0.95 -8.87 4.95
CA LEU A 74 -0.09 -8.48 4.01
C LEU A 74 -1.39 -9.19 4.38
N VAL A 75 -2.44 -8.39 4.54
CA VAL A 75 -3.80 -8.86 4.77
C VAL A 75 -4.66 -8.46 3.57
N GLN A 76 -5.42 -9.39 3.01
CA GLN A 76 -6.43 -9.14 1.98
C GLN A 76 -7.81 -9.44 2.56
N ASN A 77 -8.72 -8.47 2.52
CA ASN A 77 -10.11 -8.62 3.01
C ASN A 77 -10.19 -9.22 4.44
N GLY A 78 -9.28 -8.81 5.32
CA GLY A 78 -9.21 -9.27 6.71
C GLY A 78 -8.50 -10.61 6.92
N VAL A 79 -8.07 -11.28 5.84
CA VAL A 79 -7.31 -12.54 5.89
C VAL A 79 -5.82 -12.26 5.67
N GLU A 80 -4.98 -12.70 6.59
CA GLU A 80 -3.53 -12.64 6.40
C GLU A 80 -3.09 -13.62 5.30
N ILE A 81 -2.54 -13.07 4.21
CA ILE A 81 -2.13 -13.82 3.03
C ILE A 81 -0.62 -13.91 2.89
N GLY A 82 0.15 -13.15 3.67
CA GLY A 82 1.60 -13.27 3.70
C GLY A 82 2.25 -12.57 4.88
N VAL A 83 3.34 -13.16 5.36
CA VAL A 83 4.25 -12.65 6.37
C VAL A 83 5.67 -12.89 5.85
N TRP A 84 6.51 -11.86 5.98
CA TRP A 84 7.91 -11.90 5.59
C TRP A 84 8.76 -11.39 6.74
N LYS A 85 9.93 -12.03 6.91
CA LYS A 85 10.99 -11.54 7.78
C LYS A 85 12.23 -11.28 6.94
N GLY A 86 12.74 -10.04 7.00
CA GLY A 86 13.71 -9.58 6.00
C GLY A 86 13.07 -9.64 4.61
N VAL A 87 13.67 -10.41 3.69
CA VAL A 87 13.10 -10.65 2.35
C VAL A 87 12.43 -12.01 2.21
N GLN A 88 12.62 -12.89 3.20
CA GLN A 88 12.17 -14.27 3.12
C GLN A 88 10.73 -14.37 3.61
N MET A 89 9.91 -15.06 2.84
CA MET A 89 8.56 -15.41 3.23
C MET A 89 8.62 -16.44 4.37
N THR A 90 7.92 -16.15 5.47
CA THR A 90 7.83 -17.04 6.64
C THR A 90 6.52 -17.81 6.64
N GLN A 91 5.43 -17.18 6.19
CA GLN A 91 4.09 -17.77 6.09
C GLN A 91 3.31 -17.05 4.99
N SER A 92 2.87 -17.73 3.93
CA SER A 92 2.07 -17.07 2.89
C SER A 92 1.35 -18.05 1.97
N SER A 93 0.21 -17.64 1.44
CA SER A 93 -0.47 -18.29 0.30
C SER A 93 0.07 -17.82 -1.06
N LEU A 94 0.87 -16.74 -1.10
CA LEU A 94 1.38 -16.11 -2.33
C LEU A 94 2.68 -16.75 -2.85
N ASN A 95 3.39 -17.48 -1.99
CA ASN A 95 4.68 -18.14 -2.29
C ASN A 95 5.69 -17.25 -3.04
N VAL A 96 5.88 -16.02 -2.57
CA VAL A 96 6.76 -15.02 -3.18
C VAL A 96 7.66 -14.39 -2.12
N ASN A 97 8.95 -14.22 -2.40
CA ASN A 97 9.87 -13.47 -1.56
C ASN A 97 9.87 -11.99 -1.95
N LEU A 98 10.26 -11.12 -1.02
CA LEU A 98 10.48 -9.71 -1.35
C LEU A 98 11.77 -9.56 -2.17
N THR A 99 11.78 -8.58 -3.07
CA THR A 99 12.99 -8.16 -3.78
C THR A 99 13.63 -6.97 -3.07
N VAL A 100 14.92 -6.75 -3.31
CA VAL A 100 15.65 -5.62 -2.72
C VAL A 100 15.85 -4.53 -3.77
N ASP A 101 15.52 -3.29 -3.42
CA ASP A 101 15.96 -2.09 -4.14
C ASP A 101 17.01 -1.38 -3.28
N GLU A 102 18.29 -1.65 -3.58
CA GLU A 102 19.40 -1.05 -2.85
C GLU A 102 19.50 0.47 -3.06
N LYS A 103 19.04 0.99 -4.20
CA LYS A 103 19.12 2.42 -4.52
C LYS A 103 18.14 3.23 -3.68
N LYS A 104 16.93 2.71 -3.50
CA LYS A 104 15.92 3.31 -2.62
C LYS A 104 16.00 2.80 -1.17
N ASN A 105 16.91 1.87 -0.88
CA ASN A 105 17.01 1.19 0.42
C ASN A 105 15.66 0.56 0.84
N LEU A 106 15.01 -0.19 -0.06
CA LEU A 106 13.69 -0.80 0.15
C LEU A 106 13.73 -2.32 -0.01
N ARG A 107 12.77 -2.99 0.63
CA ARG A 107 12.33 -4.36 0.29
C ARG A 107 10.92 -4.27 -0.30
N VAL A 108 10.71 -4.90 -1.44
CA VAL A 108 9.55 -4.67 -2.31
C VAL A 108 8.81 -5.98 -2.60
N LEU A 109 7.49 -5.97 -2.41
CA LEU A 109 6.57 -6.96 -2.94
C LEU A 109 6.02 -6.45 -4.28
N THR A 110 6.07 -7.27 -5.31
CA THR A 110 5.31 -7.08 -6.56
C THR A 110 4.55 -8.36 -6.83
N TYR A 111 3.23 -8.26 -6.94
CA TYR A 111 2.40 -9.45 -7.11
C TYR A 111 1.12 -9.14 -7.89
N ARG A 112 0.64 -10.12 -8.66
CA ARG A 112 -0.64 -10.04 -9.37
C ARG A 112 -1.73 -10.70 -8.54
N PHE A 113 -2.62 -9.88 -8.02
CA PHE A 113 -3.71 -10.32 -7.18
C PHE A 113 -4.97 -10.59 -8.02
N PRO A 114 -5.55 -11.79 -7.96
CA PRO A 114 -6.83 -12.06 -8.59
C PRO A 114 -7.96 -11.42 -7.79
N LYS A 115 -9.02 -11.00 -8.47
CA LYS A 115 -10.28 -10.54 -7.86
C LYS A 115 -10.80 -11.59 -6.87
N LYS A 116 -11.13 -11.16 -5.64
CA LYS A 116 -11.82 -12.00 -4.65
C LYS A 116 -13.25 -11.55 -4.43
N GLU A 117 -13.45 -10.26 -4.24
CA GLU A 117 -14.74 -9.62 -4.05
C GLU A 117 -14.95 -8.49 -5.05
N ASP A 118 -16.13 -7.87 -5.05
CA ASP A 118 -16.37 -6.67 -5.87
C ASP A 118 -15.49 -5.49 -5.46
N LYS A 119 -15.09 -5.46 -4.19
CA LYS A 119 -14.10 -4.54 -3.64
C LYS A 119 -13.14 -5.32 -2.77
N ASP A 120 -11.87 -5.29 -3.11
CA ASP A 120 -10.81 -5.87 -2.31
C ASP A 120 -10.02 -4.77 -1.62
N TYR A 121 -9.57 -4.98 -0.39
CA TYR A 121 -8.62 -4.10 0.28
C TYR A 121 -7.39 -4.89 0.72
N TYR A 122 -6.23 -4.25 0.57
CA TYR A 122 -4.92 -4.81 0.84
C TYR A 122 -4.24 -3.99 1.92
N PHE A 123 -4.09 -4.57 3.09
CA PHE A 123 -3.51 -3.94 4.26
C PHE A 123 -2.08 -4.45 4.46
N TRP A 124 -1.12 -3.62 4.06
CA TRP A 124 0.31 -3.87 4.19
C TRP A 124 0.83 -3.16 5.44
N LYS A 125 1.31 -3.94 6.41
CA LYS A 125 1.59 -3.44 7.76
C LYS A 125 2.89 -3.95 8.34
N THR A 126 3.52 -3.08 9.11
CA THR A 126 4.64 -3.36 9.99
C THR A 126 4.23 -3.04 11.43
N GLU A 127 5.11 -3.25 12.40
CA GLU A 127 4.90 -2.74 13.76
C GLU A 127 4.91 -1.20 13.86
N LYS A 128 5.43 -0.49 12.84
CA LYS A 128 5.67 0.96 12.91
C LYS A 128 4.59 1.78 12.24
N ASN A 129 4.10 1.32 11.09
CA ASN A 129 3.07 1.97 10.28
C ASN A 129 2.50 0.99 9.25
N PHE A 130 1.61 1.50 8.42
CA PHE A 130 0.92 0.71 7.41
C PHE A 130 0.43 1.56 6.23
N VAL A 131 -0.01 0.87 5.18
CA VAL A 131 -0.78 1.41 4.06
C VAL A 131 -1.95 0.47 3.74
N ILE A 132 -3.07 1.02 3.30
CA ILE A 132 -4.17 0.23 2.71
C ILE A 132 -4.31 0.66 1.25
N VAL A 133 -4.42 -0.33 0.36
CA VAL A 133 -4.77 -0.12 -1.05
C VAL A 133 -6.13 -0.76 -1.30
N ASP A 134 -7.08 0.04 -1.78
CA ASP A 134 -8.42 -0.37 -2.15
C ASP A 134 -8.49 -0.63 -3.67
N VAL A 135 -9.08 -1.75 -4.05
CA VAL A 135 -9.32 -2.14 -5.44
C VAL A 135 -10.80 -2.37 -5.64
N ASP A 136 -11.43 -1.50 -6.42
CA ASP A 136 -12.83 -1.62 -6.83
C ASP A 136 -12.90 -2.20 -8.24
N TRP A 137 -13.46 -3.41 -8.34
CA TRP A 137 -13.60 -4.17 -9.57
C TRP A 137 -14.92 -3.89 -10.31
N THR A 138 -15.74 -2.99 -9.79
CA THR A 138 -17.05 -2.62 -10.36
C THR A 138 -17.01 -1.27 -11.07
N GLN A 139 -16.05 -0.42 -10.71
CA GLN A 139 -15.90 0.92 -11.26
C GLN A 139 -14.68 1.01 -12.19
N LYS A 140 -14.80 1.81 -13.25
CA LYS A 140 -13.69 2.22 -14.11
C LYS A 140 -13.35 3.66 -13.80
N GLY A 141 -12.07 3.99 -13.93
CA GLY A 141 -11.62 5.37 -13.81
C GLY A 141 -10.21 5.45 -13.32
N GLU A 142 -9.75 6.68 -13.14
CA GLU A 142 -8.47 6.96 -12.53
C GLU A 142 -8.69 7.33 -11.06
N SER A 143 -7.70 7.05 -10.20
CA SER A 143 -7.79 7.46 -8.80
C SER A 143 -7.81 9.00 -8.70
N PRO A 144 -8.72 9.60 -7.91
CA PRO A 144 -8.70 11.04 -7.62
C PRO A 144 -7.36 11.55 -7.08
N GLU A 145 -6.59 10.66 -6.45
CA GLU A 145 -5.26 10.97 -5.91
C GLU A 145 -4.27 11.34 -7.03
N LEU A 146 -4.39 10.70 -8.20
CA LEU A 146 -3.56 11.01 -9.36
C LEU A 146 -3.88 12.42 -9.89
N ASP A 147 -5.15 12.81 -9.89
CA ASP A 147 -5.57 14.15 -10.31
C ASP A 147 -5.04 15.24 -9.38
N GLU A 148 -4.98 14.99 -8.08
CA GLU A 148 -4.34 15.92 -7.14
C GLU A 148 -2.83 16.01 -7.38
N CYS A 149 -2.12 14.88 -7.49
CA CYS A 149 -0.67 14.88 -7.64
C CYS A 149 -0.17 15.46 -8.97
N ARG A 150 -0.98 15.35 -10.03
CA ARG A 150 -0.69 15.98 -11.34
C ARG A 150 -0.52 17.49 -11.26
N LYS A 151 -1.23 18.15 -10.32
CA LYS A 151 -1.13 19.62 -10.12
C LYS A 151 0.27 20.06 -9.69
N TYR A 152 1.08 19.14 -9.16
CA TYR A 152 2.42 19.41 -8.65
C TYR A 152 3.53 18.77 -9.51
N GLY A 153 3.20 18.26 -10.70
CA GLY A 153 4.18 17.68 -11.63
C GLY A 153 4.78 16.34 -11.18
N LYS A 154 4.18 15.66 -10.19
CA LYS A 154 4.59 14.32 -9.76
C LYS A 154 3.99 13.27 -10.69
N PRO A 155 4.74 12.21 -11.04
CA PRO A 155 4.31 11.30 -12.09
C PRO A 155 3.01 10.60 -11.72
N SER A 156 2.10 10.57 -12.69
CA SER A 156 1.09 9.52 -12.79
C SER A 156 1.83 8.19 -12.81
N SER A 157 1.64 7.32 -11.83
CA SER A 157 2.07 5.93 -11.96
C SER A 157 1.35 5.38 -13.19
N LYS A 158 2.07 5.23 -14.32
CA LYS A 158 1.52 4.54 -15.47
C LYS A 158 1.27 3.10 -15.04
N LEU A 159 -0.01 2.70 -15.12
CA LEU A 159 -0.49 1.32 -15.06
C LEU A 159 0.34 0.42 -15.98
#